data_AF-A0A399WJ16-F1
#
_entry.id   AF-A0A399WJ16-F1
#
_cell.length_a   1.000
_cell.length_b   1.000
_cell.length_c   1.000
_cell.angle_alpha   90.00
_cell.angle_beta   90.00
_cell.angle_gamma   90.00
#
_symmetry.space_group_name_H-M   'P 1'
#
loop_
_entity.id
_entity.type
_entity.pdbx_description
1 polymer ?
#
loop_
_entity_poly.entity_id
_entity_poly.type
_entity_poly.pdbx_seq_one_letter_code
_entity_poly.pdbx_strand_id
1 'polypeptide(L)'
;MMKQLNPVQTHAREIFYAGLRAVETDVCMRRHICLAGGFLKMGKMVYYLNTYKDIYVVGFGKVSGFMAVTLEELLGERIKAGIVNVRYGYDAPCRIVKINMAGHPIPDESGIKGTIEIIHLLRDARESDPVICLISGGGSALFELPYGSMFRR
;
A
#
# COMPACT_ATOMS: atom_id res chain seq x y z
N MET A 1 -17.97 9.37 -34.52
CA MET A 1 -18.36 10.70 -34.00
C MET A 1 -18.66 10.59 -32.51
N MET A 2 -17.96 11.34 -31.66
CA MET A 2 -18.38 11.46 -30.25
C MET A 2 -19.67 12.30 -30.20
N LYS A 3 -20.70 11.78 -29.53
CA LYS A 3 -21.98 12.47 -29.36
C LYS A 3 -21.77 13.67 -28.42
N GLN A 4 -22.20 14.86 -28.83
CA GLN A 4 -22.11 16.05 -27.98
C GLN A 4 -23.05 15.88 -26.78
N LEU A 5 -22.53 16.06 -25.57
CA LEU A 5 -23.31 15.91 -24.34
C LEU A 5 -24.14 17.17 -24.08
N ASN A 6 -25.38 17.00 -23.60
CA ASN A 6 -26.18 18.12 -23.11
C ASN A 6 -25.67 18.61 -21.74
N PRO A 7 -26.11 19.77 -21.23
CA PRO A 7 -25.62 20.32 -19.97
C PRO A 7 -25.76 19.38 -18.76
N VAL A 8 -26.89 18.67 -18.65
CA VAL A 8 -27.12 17.71 -17.54
C VAL A 8 -26.15 16.53 -17.63
N GLN A 9 -25.92 16.00 -18.83
CA GLN A 9 -24.95 14.92 -19.06
C GLN A 9 -23.52 15.37 -18.77
N THR A 10 -23.18 16.62 -19.10
CA THR A 10 -21.88 17.22 -18.77
C THR A 10 -21.69 17.31 -17.26
N HIS A 11 -22.65 17.87 -16.52
CA HIS A 11 -22.59 17.95 -15.06
C HIS A 11 -22.51 16.57 -14.40
N ALA A 12 -23.31 15.60 -14.85
CA ALA A 12 -23.27 14.23 -14.32
C ALA A 12 -21.89 13.58 -14.50
N ARG A 13 -21.28 13.80 -15.66
CA ARG A 13 -19.92 13.32 -15.96
C ARG A 13 -18.87 14.00 -15.08
N GLU A 14 -18.97 15.31 -14.85
CA GLU A 14 -18.06 16.05 -13.97
C GLU A 14 -18.15 15.57 -12.52
N ILE A 15 -19.36 15.36 -12.01
CA ILE A 15 -19.60 14.80 -10.67
C ILE A 15 -18.99 13.40 -10.55
N PHE A 16 -19.23 12.53 -11.54
CA PHE A 16 -18.66 11.18 -11.58
C PHE A 16 -17.12 11.21 -11.52
N TYR A 17 -16.48 12.01 -12.37
CA TYR A 17 -15.01 12.10 -12.38
C TYR A 17 -14.44 12.80 -11.15
N ALA A 18 -15.16 13.73 -10.54
CA ALA A 18 -14.77 14.29 -9.25
C ALA A 18 -14.75 13.20 -8.16
N GLY A 19 -15.76 12.34 -8.14
CA GLY A 19 -15.80 11.17 -7.26
C GLY A 19 -14.65 10.18 -7.54
N LEU A 20 -14.41 9.85 -8.81
CA LEU A 20 -13.35 8.92 -9.20
C LEU A 20 -11.95 9.44 -8.82
N ARG A 21 -11.65 10.71 -9.11
CA ARG A 21 -10.38 11.34 -8.73
C ARG A 21 -10.20 11.41 -7.21
N ALA A 22 -11.28 11.64 -6.47
CA ALA A 22 -11.21 11.74 -5.02
C ALA A 22 -10.80 10.42 -4.35
N VAL A 23 -11.02 9.27 -5.01
CA VAL A 23 -10.65 7.93 -4.52
C VAL A 23 -9.44 7.32 -5.24
N GLU A 24 -8.81 8.09 -6.14
CA GLU A 24 -7.56 7.69 -6.77
C GLU A 24 -6.45 7.59 -5.72
N THR A 25 -5.69 6.50 -5.75
CA THR A 25 -4.73 6.13 -4.69
C THR A 25 -3.76 7.23 -4.33
N ASP A 26 -3.08 7.79 -5.33
CA ASP A 26 -2.06 8.81 -5.13
C ASP A 26 -2.69 10.10 -4.56
N VAL A 27 -3.83 10.52 -5.11
CA VAL A 27 -4.61 11.67 -4.64
C VAL A 27 -5.05 11.48 -3.18
N CYS A 28 -5.59 10.31 -2.84
CA CYS A 28 -5.99 9.96 -1.49
C CYS A 28 -4.81 10.00 -0.52
N MET A 29 -3.68 9.40 -0.89
CA MET A 29 -2.50 9.36 -0.05
C MET A 29 -1.91 10.74 0.16
N ARG A 30 -1.69 11.53 -0.89
CA ARG A 30 -1.14 12.89 -0.76
C ARG A 30 -2.06 13.85 -0.02
N ARG A 31 -3.38 13.62 -0.05
CA ARG A 31 -4.34 14.41 0.75
C ARG A 31 -4.21 14.13 2.24
N HIS A 32 -3.88 12.91 2.63
CA HIS A 32 -3.86 12.48 4.04
C HIS A 32 -2.47 12.30 4.63
N ILE A 33 -1.43 12.24 3.80
CA ILE A 33 -0.04 12.02 4.18
C ILE A 33 0.76 13.24 3.76
N CYS A 34 1.38 13.90 4.73
CA CYS A 34 2.22 15.06 4.50
C CYS A 34 3.53 14.90 5.26
N LEU A 35 4.65 15.08 4.56
CA LEU A 35 5.98 15.16 5.14
C LEU A 35 6.41 16.62 5.17
N ALA A 36 6.62 17.18 6.35
CA ALA A 36 7.13 18.54 6.52
C ALA A 36 8.03 18.60 7.75
N GLY A 37 9.13 19.35 7.70
CA GLY A 37 9.96 19.62 8.89
C GLY A 37 10.41 18.39 9.69
N GLY A 38 10.59 17.22 9.04
CA GLY A 38 10.98 15.98 9.71
C GLY A 38 9.87 15.23 10.46
N PHE A 39 8.61 15.67 10.34
CA PHE A 39 7.44 14.94 10.84
C PHE A 39 6.57 14.43 9.69
N LEU A 40 6.06 13.21 9.85
CA LEU A 40 5.07 12.61 8.97
C LEU A 40 3.70 12.77 9.60
N LYS A 41 2.82 13.54 8.96
CA LYS A 41 1.41 13.59 9.32
C LYS A 41 0.65 12.55 8.51
N MET A 42 -0.09 11.68 9.18
CA MET A 42 -1.00 10.71 8.56
C MET A 42 -2.40 10.89 9.15
N GLY A 43 -3.30 11.50 8.38
CA GLY A 43 -4.63 11.90 8.84
C GLY A 43 -4.54 12.90 10.01
N LYS A 44 -4.97 12.46 11.19
CA LYS A 44 -4.92 13.26 12.44
C LYS A 44 -3.66 13.01 13.27
N MET A 45 -2.88 11.99 12.94
CA MET A 45 -1.69 11.60 13.70
C MET A 45 -0.45 12.27 13.14
N VAL A 46 0.53 12.52 14.02
CA VAL A 46 1.83 13.11 13.69
C VAL A 46 2.92 12.23 14.27
N TYR A 47 3.91 11.90 13.44
CA TYR A 47 5.05 11.06 13.78
C TYR A 47 6.34 11.85 13.55
N TYR A 48 7.20 11.94 14.57
CA TYR A 48 8.48 12.65 14.45
C TYR A 48 9.53 11.70 13.86
N LEU A 49 9.81 11.80 12.57
CA LEU A 49 10.63 10.78 11.88
C LEU A 49 12.06 10.71 12.42
N ASN A 50 12.59 11.82 12.92
CA ASN A 50 13.94 11.87 13.48
C ASN A 50 14.08 11.06 14.79
N THR A 51 12.98 10.61 15.41
CA THR A 51 13.04 9.76 16.60
C THR A 51 13.19 8.28 16.25
N TYR A 52 13.00 7.92 14.99
CA TYR A 52 13.06 6.53 14.52
C TYR A 52 14.35 6.31 13.75
N LYS A 53 14.96 5.15 13.96
CA LYS A 53 16.12 4.76 13.17
C LYS A 53 15.68 4.23 11.81
N ASP A 54 14.65 3.38 11.84
CA ASP A 54 14.23 2.56 10.72
C ASP A 54 12.70 2.69 10.55
N ILE A 55 12.23 2.76 9.30
CA ILE A 55 10.80 2.69 8.96
C ILE A 55 10.57 1.47 8.08
N TYR A 56 9.59 0.65 8.43
CA TYR A 56 9.23 -0.55 7.68
C TYR A 56 7.89 -0.35 6.97
N VAL A 57 7.75 -0.89 5.77
CA VAL A 57 6.51 -0.84 4.99
C VAL A 57 6.04 -2.25 4.70
N VAL A 58 4.84 -2.59 5.14
CA VAL A 58 4.20 -3.87 4.80
C VAL A 58 2.83 -3.61 4.19
N GLY A 59 2.23 -4.58 3.53
CA GLY A 59 0.88 -4.38 3.05
C GLY A 59 0.36 -5.45 2.13
N PHE A 60 -0.89 -5.29 1.74
CA PHE A 60 -1.59 -6.22 0.88
C PHE A 60 -2.81 -5.58 0.21
N GLY A 61 -3.22 -6.18 -0.90
CA GLY A 61 -4.42 -5.80 -1.64
C GLY A 61 -4.12 -5.38 -3.07
N LYS A 62 -5.16 -5.18 -3.87
CA LYS A 62 -5.02 -4.89 -5.31
C LYS A 62 -4.21 -3.62 -5.60
N VAL A 63 -4.19 -2.67 -4.66
CA VAL A 63 -3.67 -1.32 -4.89
C VAL A 63 -2.50 -0.99 -3.97
N SER A 64 -2.11 -1.91 -3.07
CA SER A 64 -1.03 -1.67 -2.09
C SER A 64 0.33 -1.42 -2.77
N GLY A 65 0.59 -1.98 -3.95
CA GLY A 65 1.78 -1.68 -4.74
C GLY A 65 1.86 -0.21 -5.15
N PHE A 66 0.77 0.35 -5.68
CA PHE A 66 0.71 1.78 -6.01
C PHE A 66 0.76 2.68 -4.77
N MET A 67 0.18 2.22 -3.65
CA MET A 67 0.33 2.93 -2.38
C MET A 67 1.79 2.97 -1.92
N ALA A 68 2.53 1.87 -2.12
CA ALA A 68 3.95 1.79 -1.78
C ALA A 68 4.79 2.76 -2.63
N VAL A 69 4.51 2.89 -3.93
CA VAL A 69 5.16 3.87 -4.80
C VAL A 69 4.99 5.30 -4.25
N THR A 70 3.75 5.72 -3.97
CA THR A 70 3.51 7.05 -3.40
C THR A 70 4.22 7.24 -2.05
N LEU A 71 4.27 6.19 -1.21
CA LEU A 71 4.97 6.27 0.07
C LEU A 71 6.49 6.37 -0.09
N GLU A 72 7.08 5.66 -1.04
CA GLU A 72 8.51 5.78 -1.38
C GLU A 72 8.87 7.16 -1.90
N GLU A 73 8.01 7.78 -2.71
CA GLU A 73 8.23 9.16 -3.17
C GLU A 73 8.20 10.16 -2.01
N LEU A 74 7.38 9.92 -1.00
CA LEU A 74 7.28 10.78 0.18
C LEU A 74 8.42 10.56 1.18
N LEU A 75 8.74 9.31 1.50
CA LEU A 75 9.70 8.98 2.57
C LEU A 75 11.13 8.74 2.08
N GLY A 76 11.29 8.30 0.83
CA GLY A 76 12.57 7.97 0.22
C GLY A 76 13.33 6.92 1.03
N GLU A 77 14.64 7.15 1.17
CA GLU A 77 15.58 6.27 1.88
C GLU A 77 15.32 6.15 3.40
N ARG A 78 14.32 6.87 3.94
CA ARG A 78 13.88 6.63 5.32
C ARG A 78 13.19 5.28 5.48
N ILE A 79 12.65 4.72 4.39
CA ILE A 79 12.14 3.35 4.38
C ILE A 79 13.36 2.41 4.35
N LYS A 80 13.54 1.62 5.41
CA LYS A 80 14.61 0.64 5.49
C LYS A 80 14.36 -0.54 4.58
N ALA A 81 13.15 -1.08 4.65
CA ALA A 81 12.73 -2.23 3.86
C ALA A 81 11.20 -2.34 3.84
N GLY A 82 10.69 -3.00 2.81
CA GLY A 82 9.26 -3.30 2.77
C GLY A 82 8.90 -4.43 1.82
N ILE A 83 7.70 -4.95 1.99
CA ILE A 83 7.10 -5.92 1.09
C ILE A 83 5.57 -5.78 1.08
N VAL A 84 4.96 -5.85 -0.10
CA VAL A 84 3.51 -5.86 -0.26
C VAL A 84 3.04 -7.02 -1.13
N ASN A 85 1.92 -7.65 -0.74
CA ASN A 85 1.25 -8.67 -1.56
C ASN A 85 0.18 -8.04 -2.47
N VAL A 86 0.34 -8.18 -3.78
CA VAL A 86 -0.59 -7.66 -4.80
C VAL A 86 -1.10 -8.79 -5.68
N ARG A 87 -2.18 -8.55 -6.43
CA ARG A 87 -2.69 -9.52 -7.42
C ARG A 87 -1.72 -9.63 -8.59
N TYR A 88 -1.61 -10.81 -9.21
CA TYR A 88 -0.96 -10.96 -10.52
C TYR A 88 -1.39 -9.89 -11.54
N GLY A 89 -0.41 -9.30 -12.22
CA GLY A 89 -0.62 -8.24 -13.21
C GLY A 89 -0.79 -6.83 -12.62
N TYR A 90 -0.73 -6.68 -11.29
CA TYR A 90 -0.74 -5.39 -10.59
C TYR A 90 0.66 -5.03 -10.07
N ASP A 91 1.68 -5.22 -10.92
CA ASP A 91 3.04 -4.80 -10.60
C ASP A 91 3.13 -3.27 -10.45
N ALA A 92 4.09 -2.81 -9.66
CA ALA A 92 4.31 -1.40 -9.40
C ALA A 92 5.82 -1.09 -9.32
N PRO A 93 6.29 0.05 -9.86
CA PRO A 93 7.71 0.38 -9.96
C PRO A 93 8.30 0.87 -8.62
N CYS A 94 8.16 0.09 -7.55
CA CYS A 94 8.81 0.35 -6.28
C CYS A 94 10.31 0.10 -6.36
N ARG A 95 11.10 0.92 -5.66
CA ARG A 95 12.57 0.82 -5.58
C ARG A 95 13.05 0.14 -4.31
N ILE A 96 12.32 0.28 -3.20
CA ILE A 96 12.68 -0.19 -1.86
C ILE A 96 11.73 -1.30 -1.41
N VAL A 97 10.42 -1.10 -1.59
CA VAL A 97 9.37 -2.04 -1.22
C VAL A 97 9.26 -3.14 -2.26
N LYS A 98 9.50 -4.38 -1.85
CA LYS A 98 9.33 -5.54 -2.71
C LYS A 98 7.86 -5.76 -3.06
N ILE A 99 7.57 -5.99 -4.34
CA ILE A 99 6.25 -6.40 -4.81
C ILE A 99 6.21 -7.93 -4.90
N ASN A 100 5.34 -8.57 -4.11
CA ASN A 100 5.03 -9.99 -4.23
C ASN A 100 3.67 -10.17 -4.89
N MET A 101 3.63 -10.84 -6.04
CA MET A 101 2.39 -11.12 -6.76
C MET A 101 1.78 -12.45 -6.32
N ALA A 102 0.48 -12.46 -6.05
CA ALA A 102 -0.24 -13.60 -5.51
C ALA A 102 -1.66 -13.75 -6.08
N GLY A 103 -2.25 -14.91 -5.79
CA GLY A 103 -3.59 -15.31 -6.21
C GLY A 103 -4.71 -14.46 -5.60
N HIS A 104 -5.66 -14.06 -6.45
CA HIS A 104 -6.91 -13.41 -6.05
C HIS A 104 -7.95 -13.65 -7.16
N PRO A 105 -9.19 -14.09 -6.84
CA PRO A 105 -9.82 -14.07 -5.51
C PRO A 105 -9.58 -15.33 -4.66
N ILE A 106 -8.90 -16.35 -5.18
CA ILE A 106 -8.56 -17.56 -4.45
C ILE A 106 -7.10 -17.46 -4.00
N PRO A 107 -6.78 -17.66 -2.70
CA PRO A 107 -5.41 -17.67 -2.20
C PRO A 107 -4.55 -18.75 -2.88
N ASP A 108 -3.25 -18.51 -2.95
CA ASP A 108 -2.27 -19.48 -3.46
C ASP A 108 -0.98 -19.50 -2.63
N GLU A 109 -0.05 -20.37 -3.03
CA GLU A 109 1.25 -20.51 -2.35
C GLU A 109 2.09 -19.23 -2.42
N SER A 110 1.92 -18.40 -3.45
CA SER A 110 2.66 -17.14 -3.59
C SER A 110 2.20 -16.13 -2.54
N GLY A 111 0.89 -16.08 -2.26
CA GLY A 111 0.32 -15.32 -1.15
C GLY A 111 0.89 -15.76 0.20
N ILE A 112 0.92 -17.07 0.46
CA ILE A 112 1.49 -17.64 1.69
C ILE A 112 2.97 -17.28 1.84
N LYS A 113 3.78 -17.43 0.79
CA LYS A 113 5.21 -17.06 0.79
C LYS A 113 5.40 -15.58 1.11
N GLY A 114 4.62 -14.71 0.47
CA GLY A 114 4.66 -13.27 0.75
C GLY A 114 4.27 -12.92 2.19
N THR A 115 3.25 -13.58 2.74
CA THR A 115 2.86 -13.40 4.15
C THR A 115 3.99 -13.83 5.09
N ILE A 116 4.67 -14.94 4.80
CA ILE A 116 5.82 -15.41 5.59
C ILE A 116 6.97 -14.41 5.53
N GLU A 117 7.29 -13.88 4.34
CA GLU A 117 8.31 -12.85 4.18
C GLU A 117 7.96 -11.55 4.92
N ILE A 118 6.70 -11.12 4.89
CA ILE A 118 6.20 -9.99 5.68
C ILE A 118 6.45 -10.24 7.17
N ILE A 119 6.13 -11.44 7.69
CA ILE A 119 6.35 -11.75 9.11
C ILE A 119 7.84 -11.76 9.44
N HIS A 120 8.69 -12.32 8.58
CA HIS A 120 10.14 -12.29 8.79
C HIS A 120 10.68 -10.86 8.83
N LEU A 121 10.26 -10.00 7.90
CA LEU A 121 10.63 -8.59 7.90
C LEU A 121 10.24 -7.90 9.22
N LEU A 122 9.04 -8.18 9.72
CA LEU A 122 8.54 -7.58 10.96
C LEU A 122 9.26 -8.09 12.22
N ARG A 123 9.90 -9.26 12.18
CA ARG A 123 10.75 -9.74 13.29
C ARG A 123 12.04 -8.95 13.44
N ASP A 124 12.50 -8.31 12.37
CA ASP A 124 13.70 -7.48 12.39
C ASP A 124 13.43 -6.05 12.90
N ALA A 125 12.16 -5.66 13.03
CA ALA A 125 11.75 -4.36 13.53
C ALA A 125 11.89 -4.29 15.06
N ARG A 126 12.40 -3.17 15.58
CA ARG A 126 12.45 -2.93 17.03
C ARG A 126 11.14 -2.32 17.51
N GLU A 127 10.89 -2.38 18.81
CA GLU A 127 9.67 -1.83 19.44
C GLU A 127 9.45 -0.34 19.12
N SER A 128 10.52 0.43 18.93
CA SER A 128 10.46 1.85 18.58
C SER A 128 10.23 2.12 17.09
N ASP A 129 10.43 1.14 16.21
CA ASP A 129 10.43 1.37 14.77
C ASP A 129 9.00 1.34 14.21
N PRO A 130 8.54 2.39 13.52
CA PRO A 130 7.21 2.41 12.94
C PRO A 130 7.10 1.44 11.77
N VAL A 131 5.97 0.73 11.75
CA VAL A 131 5.53 -0.13 10.65
C VAL A 131 4.33 0.52 9.99
N ILE A 132 4.46 0.90 8.71
CA ILE A 132 3.36 1.44 7.91
C ILE A 132 2.72 0.28 7.15
N CYS A 133 1.46 -0.04 7.48
CA CYS A 133 0.70 -1.11 6.84
C CYS A 133 -0.23 -0.55 5.75
N LEU A 134 0.02 -0.91 4.49
CA LEU A 134 -0.73 -0.49 3.31
C LEU A 134 -1.82 -1.52 2.97
N ILE A 135 -3.08 -1.18 3.25
CA ILE A 135 -4.21 -2.10 3.11
C ILE A 135 -5.16 -1.62 2.02
N SER A 136 -5.52 -2.51 1.11
CA SER A 136 -6.60 -2.29 0.13
C SER A 136 -7.43 -3.55 -0.09
N GLY A 137 -8.48 -3.46 -0.93
CA GLY A 137 -9.38 -4.59 -1.19
C GLY A 137 -8.67 -5.81 -1.78
N GLY A 138 -9.13 -7.00 -1.38
CA GLY A 138 -8.56 -8.30 -1.80
C GLY A 138 -7.61 -8.94 -0.80
N GLY A 139 -7.40 -8.32 0.37
CA GLY A 139 -6.50 -8.81 1.42
C GLY A 139 -6.77 -10.25 1.87
N SER A 140 -8.03 -10.68 1.97
CA SER A 140 -8.38 -12.04 2.42
C SER A 140 -7.80 -13.16 1.54
N ALA A 141 -7.53 -12.89 0.26
CA ALA A 141 -6.87 -13.85 -0.62
C ALA A 141 -5.35 -13.63 -0.70
N LEU A 142 -4.93 -12.36 -0.63
CA LEU A 142 -3.56 -11.94 -0.86
C LEU A 142 -2.68 -12.03 0.39
N PHE A 143 -3.24 -12.05 1.59
CA PHE A 143 -2.52 -12.03 2.86
C PHE A 143 -3.16 -13.02 3.83
N GLU A 144 -2.80 -14.29 3.64
CA GLU A 144 -3.31 -15.41 4.43
C GLU A 144 -2.13 -16.28 4.88
N LEU A 145 -2.27 -16.92 6.04
CA LEU A 145 -1.31 -17.89 6.56
C LEU A 145 -2.06 -18.96 7.36
N PRO A 146 -2.46 -20.07 6.71
CA PRO A 146 -3.13 -21.15 7.40
C PRO A 146 -2.26 -21.72 8.52
N TYR A 147 -2.88 -22.19 9.60
CA TYR A 147 -2.17 -22.82 10.70
C TYR A 147 -1.29 -23.98 10.20
N GLY A 148 -0.05 -24.07 10.72
CA GLY A 148 0.93 -25.07 10.30
C GLY A 148 1.75 -24.70 9.06
N SER A 149 1.36 -23.68 8.29
CA SER A 149 2.10 -23.25 7.08
C SER A 149 3.48 -22.65 7.39
N MET A 150 3.65 -22.09 8.59
CA MET A 150 4.93 -21.54 9.05
C MET A 150 5.78 -22.57 9.83
N PHE A 151 5.17 -23.66 10.29
CA PHE A 151 5.78 -24.64 11.19
C PHE A 151 5.81 -26.02 10.53
N ARG A 152 6.46 -26.14 9.37
CA ARG A 152 7.07 -27.41 9.01
C ARG A 152 8.49 -27.40 9.57
N ARG A 153 8.61 -27.92 10.80
CA ARG A 153 9.91 -28.38 11.32
C ARG A 153 10.36 -29.61 10.53
#